data_AF-Q69TJ6-F1
#
_entry.id   AF-Q69TJ6-F1
#
_cell.length_a   1.000
_cell.length_b   1.000
_cell.length_c   1.000
_cell.angle_alpha   90.00
_cell.angle_beta   90.00
_cell.angle_gamma   90.00
#
_symmetry.space_group_name_H-M   'P 1'
#
loop_
_entity.id
_entity.type
_entity.pdbx_description
1 polymer ?
#
loop_
_entity_poly.entity_id
_entity_poly.type
_entity_poly.pdbx_seq_one_letter_code
_entity_poly.pdbx_strand_id
1 'polypeptide(L)'
;MSARPNPPPVRRPRWRRDLTVRTPRADVAMSLAAPPPPPSLDTTVEPPLAEMELVCLVDSGEAGEVWLVRHRGTRREYALKVLYERWAAAAGGDADDDDHSSLVRCHGATRRSGGGGEEHRIVLLEHMRGGSLSGRRVADERALAGVARQALSGIAHLHRRGVVHGDIRPSNLFVDSSGRVKIAGFGADRAIDRTANGGPCRASLSPAAYMSPDHACGGGGGYAGDIWSFGLTILELYTGSFPLVEQGQSIPLTCYSDGPPEAPATASPEFRSFVGCCLQMNPAKRPSAVQLMDHPFVTSSVFSQE
;
A
#
# COMPACT_ATOMS: atom_id res chain seq x y z
N MET A 1 6.32 -35.49 -43.65
CA MET A 1 5.89 -34.09 -43.48
C MET A 1 4.64 -34.10 -42.60
N SER A 2 4.78 -33.91 -41.28
CA SER A 2 3.64 -33.98 -40.35
C SER A 2 3.28 -32.57 -39.89
N ALA A 3 2.20 -32.03 -40.45
CA ALA A 3 1.70 -30.69 -40.16
C ALA A 3 1.17 -30.64 -38.72
N ARG A 4 1.75 -29.77 -37.88
CA ARG A 4 1.26 -29.53 -36.52
C ARG A 4 -0.07 -28.76 -36.57
N PRO A 5 -1.13 -29.24 -35.90
CA PRO A 5 -2.44 -28.57 -35.92
C PRO A 5 -2.42 -27.27 -35.11
N ASN A 6 -3.13 -26.26 -35.62
CA ASN A 6 -3.26 -24.94 -35.00
C ASN A 6 -3.92 -25.04 -33.61
N PRO A 7 -3.41 -24.31 -32.59
CA PRO A 7 -3.97 -24.33 -31.26
C PRO A 7 -5.36 -23.63 -31.23
N PRO A 8 -6.30 -24.15 -30.43
CA PRO A 8 -7.67 -23.65 -30.38
C PRO A 8 -7.76 -22.25 -29.74
N PRO A 9 -8.78 -21.45 -30.11
CA PRO A 9 -8.91 -20.07 -29.66
C PRO A 9 -9.19 -19.96 -28.15
N VAL A 10 -8.40 -19.10 -27.49
CA VAL A 10 -8.46 -18.80 -26.06
C VAL A 10 -9.79 -18.14 -25.71
N ARG A 11 -10.69 -18.87 -25.05
CA ARG A 11 -11.96 -18.35 -24.52
C ARG A 11 -11.68 -17.42 -23.32
N ARG A 12 -12.05 -16.15 -23.47
CA ARG A 12 -11.98 -15.15 -22.39
C ARG A 12 -12.91 -15.55 -21.21
N PRO A 13 -12.43 -15.49 -19.95
CA PRO A 13 -13.19 -15.97 -18.80
C PRO A 13 -14.40 -15.08 -18.53
N ARG A 14 -15.60 -15.70 -18.53
CA ARG A 14 -16.84 -15.10 -18.05
C ARG A 14 -16.84 -15.14 -16.52
N TRP A 15 -16.83 -13.96 -15.92
CA TRP A 15 -16.90 -13.76 -14.47
C TRP A 15 -18.20 -14.38 -13.93
N ARG A 16 -18.09 -15.43 -13.11
CA ARG A 16 -19.22 -15.94 -12.32
C ARG A 16 -19.33 -15.12 -11.04
N ARG A 17 -20.55 -14.64 -10.75
CA ARG A 17 -20.92 -13.85 -9.56
C ARG A 17 -21.29 -14.73 -8.35
N ASP A 18 -20.55 -15.79 -8.09
CA ASP A 18 -20.84 -16.62 -6.92
C ASP A 18 -19.51 -17.07 -6.27
N LEU A 19 -19.12 -16.36 -5.21
CA LEU A 19 -17.86 -16.51 -4.48
C LEU A 19 -18.04 -17.37 -3.23
N THR A 20 -18.78 -18.48 -3.34
CA THR A 20 -18.73 -19.53 -2.31
C THR A 20 -17.41 -20.29 -2.46
N VAL A 21 -16.37 -19.81 -1.78
CA VAL A 21 -15.07 -20.48 -1.64
C VAL A 21 -15.30 -21.82 -0.93
N ARG A 22 -15.28 -22.91 -1.69
CA ARG A 22 -15.14 -24.27 -1.16
C ARG A 22 -13.76 -24.39 -0.53
N THR A 23 -13.73 -24.52 0.79
CA THR A 23 -12.53 -24.77 1.59
C THR A 23 -11.83 -26.07 1.17
N PRO A 24 -10.48 -26.12 1.20
CA PRO A 24 -9.72 -27.26 0.72
C PRO A 24 -9.83 -28.44 1.69
N ARG A 25 -10.10 -29.62 1.13
CA ARG A 25 -9.96 -30.92 1.79
C ARG A 25 -8.49 -31.14 2.13
N ALA A 26 -8.14 -31.02 3.40
CA ALA A 26 -6.93 -31.59 3.95
C ALA A 26 -7.35 -32.53 5.08
N ASP A 27 -7.19 -33.82 4.82
CA ASP A 27 -7.42 -34.92 5.76
C ASP A 27 -6.47 -34.76 6.96
N VAL A 28 -6.92 -34.08 8.01
CA VAL A 28 -6.41 -34.24 9.37
C VAL A 28 -7.61 -34.26 10.30
N ALA A 29 -7.98 -35.46 10.72
CA ALA A 29 -9.02 -35.70 11.70
C ALA A 29 -8.61 -35.11 13.05
N MET A 30 -9.05 -33.89 13.35
CA MET A 30 -9.08 -33.37 14.72
C MET A 30 -10.41 -32.66 14.97
N SER A 31 -11.16 -33.27 15.89
CA SER A 31 -12.38 -32.84 16.56
C SER A 31 -12.81 -31.38 16.31
N LEU A 32 -14.00 -31.21 15.71
CA LEU A 32 -14.71 -29.93 15.63
C LEU A 32 -15.07 -29.43 17.05
N ALA A 33 -14.14 -28.74 17.70
CA ALA A 33 -14.52 -27.71 18.64
C ALA A 33 -14.91 -26.48 17.82
N ALA A 34 -16.15 -26.01 17.99
CA ALA A 34 -16.60 -24.75 17.39
C ALA A 34 -15.61 -23.62 17.77
N PRO A 35 -15.32 -22.69 16.85
CA PRO A 35 -14.46 -21.55 17.17
C PRO A 35 -15.00 -20.82 18.41
N PRO A 36 -14.12 -20.32 19.29
CA PRO A 36 -14.56 -19.64 20.49
C PRO A 36 -15.51 -18.49 20.11
N PRO A 37 -16.58 -18.27 20.89
CA PRO A 37 -17.45 -17.13 20.66
C PRO A 37 -16.60 -15.85 20.69
N PRO A 38 -16.92 -14.84 19.85
CA PRO A 38 -16.21 -13.58 19.89
C PRO A 38 -16.24 -13.03 21.32
N PRO A 39 -15.13 -12.45 21.81
CA PRO A 39 -15.05 -11.97 23.19
C PRO A 39 -16.23 -11.04 23.47
N SER A 40 -16.94 -11.33 24.55
CA SER A 40 -18.04 -10.51 25.06
C SER A 40 -17.48 -9.13 25.43
N LEU A 41 -17.79 -8.15 24.57
CA LEU A 41 -17.25 -6.80 24.59
C LEU A 41 -17.99 -5.95 25.63
N ASP A 42 -17.28 -5.53 26.68
CA ASP A 42 -17.80 -4.59 27.67
C ASP A 42 -17.81 -3.16 27.09
N THR A 43 -18.97 -2.51 27.13
CA THR A 43 -19.29 -1.35 26.31
C THR A 43 -18.98 -0.02 27.00
N THR A 44 -17.76 0.47 26.86
CA THR A 44 -17.47 1.92 26.92
C THR A 44 -16.89 2.36 25.58
N VAL A 45 -17.70 2.19 24.53
CA VAL A 45 -17.31 2.49 23.15
C VAL A 45 -17.48 3.99 22.93
N GLU A 46 -16.42 4.69 22.50
CA GLU A 46 -16.55 6.06 22.02
C GLU A 46 -17.62 6.12 20.91
N PRO A 47 -18.54 7.11 20.94
CA PRO A 47 -19.75 7.11 20.15
C PRO A 47 -19.59 6.79 18.65
N PRO A 48 -18.55 7.25 17.91
CA PRO A 48 -18.48 6.96 16.48
C PRO A 48 -18.34 5.48 16.15
N LEU A 49 -17.78 4.64 17.04
CA LEU A 49 -17.56 3.21 16.77
C LEU A 49 -18.78 2.35 17.11
N ALA A 50 -19.58 2.72 18.11
CA ALA A 50 -20.78 1.99 18.51
C ALA A 50 -21.86 2.04 17.42
N GLU A 51 -21.87 3.13 16.65
CA GLU A 51 -22.78 3.35 15.53
C GLU A 51 -22.34 2.64 14.24
N MET A 52 -21.21 1.93 14.25
CA MET A 52 -20.71 1.20 13.09
C MET A 52 -21.25 -0.23 13.04
N GLU A 53 -21.66 -0.64 11.85
CA GLU A 53 -22.01 -2.00 11.48
C GLU A 53 -20.79 -2.65 10.79
N LEU A 54 -20.28 -3.77 11.32
CA LEU A 54 -19.26 -4.57 10.65
C LEU A 54 -19.88 -5.21 9.39
N VAL A 55 -19.34 -4.91 8.22
CA VAL A 55 -19.84 -5.42 6.94
C VAL A 55 -19.09 -6.69 6.53
N CYS A 56 -17.77 -6.59 6.40
CA CYS A 56 -16.91 -7.74 6.09
C CYS A 56 -15.46 -7.47 6.49
N LEU A 57 -14.72 -8.55 6.71
CA LEU A 57 -13.26 -8.51 6.82
C LEU A 57 -12.66 -8.25 5.44
N VAL A 58 -11.87 -7.18 5.30
CA VAL A 58 -11.18 -6.80 4.06
C VAL A 58 -9.79 -7.44 4.01
N ASP A 59 -9.07 -7.40 5.12
CA ASP A 59 -7.74 -7.99 5.25
C ASP A 59 -7.50 -8.44 6.69
N SER A 60 -6.67 -9.46 6.87
CA SER A 60 -6.24 -9.96 8.18
C SER A 60 -4.81 -10.46 8.08
N GLY A 61 -3.96 -9.94 8.95
CA GLY A 61 -2.55 -10.30 9.02
C GLY A 61 -2.11 -10.47 10.46
N GLU A 62 -0.81 -10.74 10.62
CA GLU A 62 -0.22 -10.85 11.95
C GLU A 62 -0.47 -9.57 12.74
N ALA A 63 -0.25 -8.41 12.09
CA ALA A 63 -0.35 -7.07 12.65
C ALA A 63 -1.74 -6.66 13.16
N GLY A 64 -2.79 -7.33 12.67
CA GLY A 64 -4.15 -6.91 12.90
C GLY A 64 -5.12 -7.22 11.76
N GLU A 65 -6.28 -6.58 11.81
CA GLU A 65 -7.38 -6.78 10.87
C GLU A 65 -7.85 -5.44 10.29
N VAL A 66 -8.32 -5.47 9.05
CA VAL A 66 -9.00 -4.35 8.40
C VAL A 66 -10.41 -4.78 8.06
N TRP A 67 -11.39 -4.08 8.58
CA TRP A 67 -12.80 -4.33 8.35
C TRP A 67 -13.42 -3.22 7.51
N LEU A 68 -14.29 -3.60 6.58
CA LEU A 68 -15.25 -2.67 6.01
C LEU A 68 -16.35 -2.48 7.04
N VAL A 69 -16.56 -1.25 7.48
CA VAL A 69 -17.64 -0.89 8.39
C VAL A 69 -18.56 0.13 7.73
N ARG A 70 -19.81 0.15 8.19
CA ARG A 70 -20.82 1.09 7.71
C ARG A 70 -21.47 1.79 8.88
N HIS A 71 -21.49 3.12 8.84
CA HIS A 71 -22.20 3.90 9.83
C HIS A 71 -23.72 3.66 9.70
N ARG A 72 -24.38 3.26 10.79
CA ARG A 72 -25.80 2.85 10.80
C ARG A 72 -26.73 3.97 10.34
N GLY A 73 -26.50 5.20 10.82
CA GLY A 73 -27.38 6.34 10.50
C GLY A 73 -27.20 6.90 9.09
N THR A 74 -25.94 7.11 8.66
CA THR A 74 -25.64 7.78 7.38
C THR A 74 -25.43 6.80 6.22
N ARG A 75 -25.31 5.49 6.52
CA ARG A 75 -24.94 4.42 5.58
C ARG A 75 -23.60 4.64 4.87
N ARG A 76 -22.78 5.60 5.35
CA ARG A 76 -21.42 5.84 4.84
C ARG A 76 -20.51 4.68 5.26
N GLU A 77 -19.62 4.31 4.36
CA GLU A 77 -18.68 3.20 4.54
C GLU A 77 -17.30 3.73 4.91
N TYR A 78 -16.61 3.00 5.78
CA TYR A 78 -15.29 3.32 6.32
C TYR A 78 -14.45 2.04 6.39
N ALA A 79 -13.13 2.19 6.43
CA ALA A 79 -12.22 1.11 6.76
C ALA A 79 -11.84 1.21 8.25
N LEU A 80 -12.06 0.14 9.01
CA LEU A 80 -11.72 0.05 10.42
C LEU A 80 -10.49 -0.85 10.56
N LYS A 81 -9.35 -0.25 10.90
CA LYS A 81 -8.10 -0.98 11.12
C LYS A 81 -7.92 -1.23 12.62
N VAL A 82 -7.82 -2.50 12.98
CA VAL A 82 -7.58 -2.97 14.35
C VAL A 82 -6.14 -3.46 14.40
N LEU A 83 -5.29 -2.77 15.16
CA LEU A 83 -3.90 -3.12 15.40
C LEU A 83 -3.77 -3.82 16.76
N TYR A 84 -3.12 -4.98 16.79
CA TYR A 84 -2.89 -5.70 18.05
C TYR A 84 -1.74 -5.08 18.86
N GLU A 85 -1.71 -5.32 20.17
CA GLU A 85 -0.88 -4.61 21.16
C GLU A 85 0.60 -4.46 20.77
N ARG A 86 1.22 -5.55 20.30
CA ARG A 86 2.63 -5.56 19.88
C ARG A 86 2.96 -4.58 18.75
N TRP A 87 1.97 -4.08 18.02
CA TRP A 87 2.11 -3.00 17.03
C TRP A 87 1.37 -1.71 17.41
N ALA A 88 0.46 -1.76 18.37
CA ALA A 88 -0.31 -0.60 18.83
C ALA A 88 0.58 0.45 19.53
N ALA A 89 1.53 0.00 20.37
CA ALA A 89 2.46 0.89 21.07
C ALA A 89 3.42 1.62 20.10
N ALA A 90 3.71 0.99 18.96
CA ALA A 90 4.63 1.45 17.94
C ALA A 90 4.02 2.48 16.98
N ALA A 91 2.69 2.50 16.83
CA ALA A 91 1.98 3.54 16.12
C ALA A 91 2.07 4.85 16.94
N GLY A 92 3.04 5.70 16.64
CA GLY A 92 3.16 7.04 17.23
C GLY A 92 2.28 8.04 16.49
N GLY A 93 1.73 9.01 17.21
CA GLY A 93 1.05 10.18 16.63
C GLY A 93 -0.44 10.21 16.92
N ASP A 94 -0.92 11.39 17.28
CA ASP A 94 -2.33 11.74 17.28
C ASP A 94 -2.93 11.44 15.89
N ALA A 95 -4.21 11.13 15.85
CA ALA A 95 -4.94 11.04 14.58
C ALA A 95 -4.80 12.39 13.87
N ASP A 96 -3.81 12.50 13.00
CA ASP A 96 -3.58 13.71 12.22
C ASP A 96 -4.82 13.90 11.36
N ASP A 97 -5.65 14.90 11.71
CA ASP A 97 -6.79 15.37 10.91
C ASP A 97 -6.24 16.10 9.68
N ASP A 98 -5.49 15.36 8.87
CA ASP A 98 -4.89 15.83 7.64
C ASP A 98 -5.85 15.55 6.50
N ASP A 99 -6.57 16.59 6.07
CA ASP A 99 -7.54 16.52 4.98
C ASP A 99 -6.90 16.70 3.60
N HIS A 100 -5.60 16.40 3.45
CA HIS A 100 -4.94 16.52 2.17
C HIS A 100 -5.53 15.54 1.15
N SER A 101 -5.83 16.03 -0.05
CA SER A 101 -6.54 15.28 -1.10
C SER A 101 -5.83 14.01 -1.59
N SER A 102 -4.53 13.88 -1.27
CA SER A 102 -3.66 12.74 -1.62
C SER A 102 -3.23 11.91 -0.40
N LEU A 103 -3.83 12.12 0.77
CA LEU A 103 -3.64 11.31 1.97
C LEU A 103 -4.96 10.64 2.36
N VAL A 104 -4.89 9.40 2.83
CA VAL A 104 -6.06 8.70 3.36
C VAL A 104 -6.46 9.33 4.68
N ARG A 105 -7.68 9.85 4.74
CA ARG A 105 -8.22 10.56 5.89
C ARG A 105 -8.44 9.60 7.05
N CYS A 106 -7.89 9.96 8.19
CA CYS A 106 -8.22 9.39 9.49
C CYS A 106 -9.43 10.13 10.08
N HIS A 107 -10.46 9.39 10.45
CA HIS A 107 -11.66 9.91 11.11
C HIS A 107 -11.60 9.79 12.64
N GLY A 108 -10.55 9.16 13.17
CA GLY A 108 -10.33 9.00 14.59
C GLY A 108 -9.54 7.73 14.90
N ALA A 109 -8.86 7.74 16.04
CA ALA A 109 -8.17 6.58 16.57
C ALA A 109 -8.48 6.45 18.06
N THR A 110 -8.73 5.24 18.52
CA THR A 110 -9.01 4.95 19.93
C THR A 110 -8.18 3.76 20.40
N ARG A 111 -7.94 3.66 21.70
CA ARG A 111 -7.32 2.49 22.33
C ARG A 111 -8.39 1.72 23.07
N ARG A 112 -8.42 0.40 22.89
CA ARG A 112 -9.40 -0.47 23.52
C ARG A 112 -8.71 -1.63 24.21
N SER A 113 -8.95 -1.79 25.51
CA SER A 113 -8.57 -2.98 26.26
C SER A 113 -9.49 -4.14 25.87
N GLY A 114 -8.92 -5.22 25.34
CA GLY A 114 -9.57 -6.50 25.11
C GLY A 114 -9.71 -7.31 26.40
N GLY A 115 -10.46 -8.41 26.33
CA GLY A 115 -10.56 -9.36 27.43
C GLY A 115 -9.19 -10.02 27.68
N GLY A 116 -8.63 -9.82 28.87
CA GLY A 116 -7.27 -10.28 29.22
C GLY A 116 -6.25 -9.16 29.43
N GLY A 117 -6.63 -7.90 29.24
CA GLY A 117 -5.74 -6.74 29.44
C GLY A 117 -4.96 -6.33 28.19
N GLU A 118 -5.16 -7.00 27.05
CA GLU A 118 -4.52 -6.68 25.78
C GLU A 118 -5.02 -5.35 25.23
N GLU A 119 -4.14 -4.38 24.95
CA GLU A 119 -4.56 -3.11 24.35
C GLU A 119 -4.51 -3.17 22.82
N HIS A 120 -5.66 -3.01 22.17
CA HIS A 120 -5.75 -2.85 20.73
C HIS A 120 -5.90 -1.38 20.36
N ARG A 121 -5.21 -0.94 19.30
CA ARG A 121 -5.46 0.36 18.71
C ARG A 121 -6.41 0.21 17.53
N ILE A 122 -7.46 1.01 17.51
CA ILE A 122 -8.48 0.97 16.46
C ILE A 122 -8.45 2.32 15.75
N VAL A 123 -8.29 2.29 14.43
CA VAL A 123 -8.22 3.49 13.57
C VAL A 123 -9.34 3.42 12.55
N LEU A 124 -10.15 4.48 12.48
CA LEU A 124 -11.22 4.62 11.50
C LEU A 124 -10.72 5.47 10.33
N LEU A 125 -10.70 4.91 9.14
CA LEU A 125 -10.17 5.50 7.92
C LEU A 125 -11.30 5.65 6.87
N GLU A 126 -11.15 6.57 5.94
CA GLU A 126 -12.03 6.61 4.78
C GLU A 126 -11.94 5.30 3.96
N HIS A 127 -13.07 4.86 3.40
CA HIS A 127 -13.08 3.65 2.58
C HIS A 127 -12.60 3.93 1.15
N MET A 128 -11.45 3.36 0.79
CA MET A 128 -10.86 3.45 -0.53
C MET A 128 -11.39 2.35 -1.47
N ARG A 129 -12.56 2.58 -2.08
CA ARG A 129 -13.29 1.59 -2.91
C ARG A 129 -12.50 0.99 -4.07
N GLY A 130 -11.54 1.72 -4.63
CA GLY A 130 -10.68 1.22 -5.70
C GLY A 130 -9.59 0.26 -5.21
N GLY A 131 -9.41 0.10 -3.89
CA GLY A 131 -8.36 -0.71 -3.31
C GLY A 131 -6.96 -0.12 -3.52
N SER A 132 -5.94 -0.89 -3.16
CA SER A 132 -4.55 -0.49 -3.36
C SER A 132 -4.10 -0.64 -4.81
N LEU A 133 -2.94 -0.06 -5.12
CA LEU A 133 -2.27 -0.19 -6.42
C LEU A 133 -1.40 -1.46 -6.50
N SER A 134 -1.34 -2.28 -5.45
CA SER A 134 -0.61 -3.55 -5.47
C SER A 134 -1.09 -4.48 -6.58
N GLY A 135 -0.14 -5.07 -7.32
CA GLY A 135 -0.40 -5.98 -8.44
C GLY A 135 -1.03 -5.30 -9.67
N ARG A 136 -1.11 -3.96 -9.71
CA ARG A 136 -1.61 -3.23 -10.87
C ARG A 136 -0.49 -2.88 -11.83
N ARG A 137 -0.82 -2.89 -13.12
CA ARG A 137 0.03 -2.37 -14.20
C ARG A 137 -0.64 -1.17 -14.86
N VAL A 138 0.03 -0.03 -14.86
CA VAL A 138 -0.38 1.22 -15.50
C VAL A 138 0.63 1.54 -16.61
N ALA A 139 0.39 0.94 -17.78
CA ALA A 139 1.29 1.06 -18.94
C ALA A 139 1.13 2.39 -19.70
N ASP A 140 -0.05 3.00 -19.60
CA ASP A 140 -0.30 4.32 -20.17
C ASP A 140 0.43 5.37 -19.33
N GLU A 141 1.46 5.97 -19.92
CA GLU A 141 2.33 6.91 -19.23
C GLU A 141 1.59 8.18 -18.77
N ARG A 142 0.53 8.60 -19.48
CA ARG A 142 -0.30 9.74 -19.07
C ARG A 142 -1.07 9.44 -17.77
N ALA A 143 -1.70 8.27 -17.69
CA ALA A 143 -2.34 7.81 -16.47
C ALA A 143 -1.32 7.64 -15.33
N LEU A 144 -0.14 7.08 -15.62
CA LEU A 144 0.93 6.90 -14.63
C LEU A 144 1.48 8.25 -14.12
N ALA A 145 1.63 9.25 -14.99
CA ALA A 145 1.99 10.61 -14.59
C ALA A 145 0.93 11.23 -13.65
N GLY A 146 -0.36 10.96 -13.91
CA GLY A 146 -1.46 11.34 -13.02
C GLY A 146 -1.40 10.69 -11.64
N VAL A 147 -1.00 9.42 -11.56
CA VAL A 147 -0.73 8.70 -10.30
C VAL A 147 0.47 9.32 -9.59
N ALA A 148 1.58 9.49 -10.31
CA ALA A 148 2.82 10.07 -9.79
C ALA A 148 2.60 11.46 -9.20
N ARG A 149 1.85 12.33 -9.89
CA ARG A 149 1.52 13.69 -9.42
C ARG A 149 0.80 13.68 -8.07
N GLN A 150 -0.22 12.84 -7.93
CA GLN A 150 -1.02 12.78 -6.71
C GLN A 150 -0.21 12.20 -5.54
N ALA A 151 0.50 11.10 -5.77
CA ALA A 151 1.39 10.52 -4.76
C ALA A 151 2.48 11.52 -4.34
N LEU A 152 3.16 12.20 -5.28
CA LEU A 152 4.14 13.24 -4.94
C LEU A 152 3.53 14.41 -4.17
N SER A 153 2.30 14.80 -4.47
CA SER A 153 1.59 15.84 -3.72
C SER A 153 1.41 15.44 -2.25
N GLY A 154 1.01 14.20 -1.98
CA GLY A 154 0.91 13.65 -0.62
C GLY A 154 2.26 13.53 0.07
N ILE A 155 3.30 13.02 -0.61
CA ILE A 155 4.66 12.91 -0.07
C ILE A 155 5.21 14.30 0.28
N ALA A 156 5.05 15.28 -0.62
CA ALA A 156 5.48 16.65 -0.39
C ALA A 156 4.75 17.27 0.81
N HIS A 157 3.47 16.94 1.01
CA HIS A 157 2.73 17.38 2.19
C HIS A 157 3.33 16.83 3.49
N LEU A 158 3.58 15.51 3.55
CA LEU A 158 4.22 14.87 4.71
C LEU A 158 5.60 15.45 4.99
N HIS A 159 6.43 15.61 3.96
CA HIS A 159 7.79 16.15 4.09
C HIS A 159 7.80 17.59 4.61
N ARG A 160 6.88 18.45 4.14
CA ARG A 160 6.73 19.82 4.66
C ARG A 160 6.36 19.85 6.14
N ARG A 161 5.66 18.83 6.64
CA ARG A 161 5.28 18.67 8.05
C ARG A 161 6.36 18.03 8.92
N GLY A 162 7.52 17.71 8.36
CA GLY A 162 8.56 17.02 9.11
C GLY A 162 8.37 15.50 9.20
N VAL A 163 7.42 14.93 8.43
CA VAL A 163 7.06 13.52 8.51
C VAL A 163 7.69 12.75 7.36
N VAL A 164 8.47 11.71 7.70
CA VAL A 164 8.93 10.72 6.74
C VAL A 164 7.92 9.58 6.72
N HIS A 165 7.45 9.18 5.53
CA HIS A 165 6.50 8.09 5.40
C HIS A 165 7.14 6.76 5.76
N GLY A 166 8.25 6.41 5.11
CA GLY A 166 9.10 5.25 5.37
C GLY A 166 8.60 3.92 4.81
N ASP A 167 7.36 3.84 4.32
CA ASP A 167 6.78 2.64 3.68
C ASP A 167 6.01 2.98 2.38
N ILE A 168 6.61 3.78 1.48
CA ILE A 168 5.98 4.09 0.18
C ILE A 168 6.10 2.86 -0.73
N ARG A 169 4.96 2.24 -1.06
CA ARG A 169 4.85 1.08 -1.95
C ARG A 169 3.44 0.97 -2.54
N PRO A 170 3.22 0.21 -3.63
CA PRO A 170 1.91 0.06 -4.25
C PRO A 170 0.78 -0.37 -3.30
N SER A 171 1.07 -1.17 -2.26
CA SER A 171 0.07 -1.60 -1.27
C SER A 171 -0.41 -0.46 -0.36
N ASN A 172 0.35 0.63 -0.24
CA ASN A 172 0.00 1.82 0.54
C ASN A 172 -0.48 2.99 -0.33
N LEU A 173 -0.56 2.82 -1.65
CA LEU A 173 -1.22 3.76 -2.55
C LEU A 173 -2.60 3.23 -2.90
N PHE A 174 -3.64 3.97 -2.55
CA PHE A 174 -5.04 3.58 -2.72
C PHE A 174 -5.76 4.47 -3.73
N VAL A 175 -6.77 3.91 -4.40
CA VAL A 175 -7.61 4.64 -5.34
C VAL A 175 -9.04 4.75 -4.80
N ASP A 176 -9.62 5.95 -4.83
CA ASP A 176 -11.03 6.14 -4.45
C ASP A 176 -11.97 5.95 -5.66
N SER A 177 -13.30 6.08 -5.44
CA SER A 177 -14.29 5.94 -6.51
C SER A 177 -14.22 7.03 -7.59
N SER A 178 -13.52 8.14 -7.34
CA SER A 178 -13.31 9.21 -8.31
C SER A 178 -11.99 9.06 -9.08
N GLY A 179 -11.21 8.02 -8.80
CA GLY A 179 -9.89 7.80 -9.42
C GLY A 179 -8.77 8.60 -8.76
N ARG A 180 -9.01 9.19 -7.57
CA ARG A 180 -7.95 9.90 -6.83
C ARG A 180 -7.05 8.90 -6.12
N VAL A 181 -5.74 9.17 -6.18
CA VAL A 181 -4.72 8.37 -5.51
C VAL A 181 -4.41 8.99 -4.16
N LYS A 182 -4.46 8.17 -3.10
CA LYS A 182 -4.17 8.58 -1.73
C LYS A 182 -3.17 7.63 -1.06
N ILE A 183 -2.30 8.19 -0.23
CA ILE A 183 -1.31 7.44 0.55
C ILE A 183 -1.93 7.04 1.90
N ALA A 184 -1.78 5.78 2.28
CA ALA A 184 -2.14 5.24 3.60
C ALA A 184 -0.90 4.78 4.37
N GLY A 185 -1.04 4.40 5.64
CA GLY A 185 0.05 3.80 6.43
C GLY A 185 1.03 4.80 7.06
N PHE A 186 0.62 6.06 7.25
CA PHE A 186 1.43 7.11 7.87
C PHE A 186 0.90 7.53 9.24
N GLY A 187 1.76 8.16 10.06
CA GLY A 187 1.38 8.67 11.38
C GLY A 187 0.70 7.62 12.26
N ALA A 188 -0.51 7.95 12.74
CA ALA A 188 -1.36 7.11 13.58
C ALA A 188 -1.73 5.74 12.97
N ASP A 189 -1.73 5.61 11.65
CA ASP A 189 -2.07 4.38 10.91
C ASP A 189 -0.87 3.44 10.75
N ARG A 190 0.34 3.91 11.09
CA ARG A 190 1.56 3.15 10.85
C ARG A 190 1.73 2.04 11.88
N ALA A 191 1.49 0.79 11.45
CA ALA A 191 2.07 -0.38 12.10
C ALA A 191 3.56 -0.42 11.74
N ILE A 192 4.45 -0.62 12.71
CA ILE A 192 5.85 -0.92 12.41
C ILE A 192 5.89 -2.34 11.83
N ASP A 193 5.67 -2.47 10.51
CA ASP A 193 5.87 -3.70 9.72
C ASP A 193 7.38 -3.98 9.51
N ARG A 194 8.20 -3.87 10.57
CA ARG A 194 9.64 -4.16 10.47
C ARG A 194 9.95 -5.65 10.55
N THR A 195 9.01 -6.50 10.99
CA THR A 195 9.23 -7.93 11.14
C THR A 195 7.94 -8.74 10.92
N ALA A 196 7.56 -9.03 9.68
CA ALA A 196 6.58 -10.09 9.42
C ALA A 196 6.74 -10.63 7.99
N ASN A 197 7.56 -11.68 7.85
CA ASN A 197 7.39 -12.65 6.77
C ASN A 197 6.09 -13.42 7.07
N GLY A 198 4.97 -13.09 6.43
CA GLY A 198 3.70 -13.78 6.71
C GLY A 198 2.69 -13.72 5.57
N GLY A 199 2.48 -14.86 4.91
CA GLY A 199 1.30 -15.12 4.07
C GLY A 199 1.61 -15.49 2.60
N PRO A 200 1.24 -16.69 2.11
CA PRO A 200 1.47 -17.11 0.72
C PRO A 200 0.50 -16.49 -0.31
N CYS A 201 -0.13 -15.35 0.00
CA CYS A 201 -0.93 -14.60 -0.96
C CYS A 201 0.00 -13.88 -1.93
N ARG A 202 0.29 -14.53 -3.06
CA ARG A 202 0.97 -14.01 -4.27
C ARG A 202 1.97 -12.89 -3.98
N ALA A 203 3.19 -13.27 -3.60
CA ALA A 203 4.39 -12.44 -3.75
C ALA A 203 4.29 -10.99 -3.24
N SER A 204 3.58 -10.74 -2.13
CA SER A 204 3.63 -9.41 -1.51
C SER A 204 5.05 -9.18 -0.99
N LEU A 205 5.76 -8.26 -1.63
CA LEU A 205 7.13 -7.91 -1.27
C LEU A 205 7.15 -7.27 0.11
N SER A 206 8.16 -7.62 0.89
CA SER A 206 8.35 -6.98 2.19
C SER A 206 8.64 -5.49 2.01
N PRO A 207 8.26 -4.62 2.98
CA PRO A 207 8.63 -3.20 2.97
C PRO A 207 10.11 -2.95 2.70
N ALA A 208 10.97 -3.86 3.17
CA ALA A 208 12.42 -3.81 2.97
C ALA A 208 12.84 -3.85 1.50
N ALA A 209 12.02 -4.39 0.59
CA ALA A 209 12.31 -4.36 -0.84
C ALA A 209 12.27 -2.93 -1.42
N TYR A 210 11.51 -2.02 -0.83
CA TYR A 210 11.44 -0.64 -1.30
C TYR A 210 12.49 0.27 -0.63
N MET A 211 13.33 -0.28 0.23
CA MET A 211 14.31 0.46 1.01
C MET A 211 15.42 1.05 0.12
N SER A 212 15.82 2.28 0.43
CA SER A 212 16.94 2.92 -0.26
C SER A 212 18.28 2.29 0.12
N PRO A 213 19.29 2.30 -0.76
CA PRO A 213 20.62 1.75 -0.47
C PRO A 213 21.26 2.39 0.76
N ASP A 214 21.10 3.70 0.92
CA ASP A 214 21.59 4.45 2.07
C ASP A 214 20.94 4.01 3.39
N HIS A 215 19.63 3.74 3.41
CA HIS A 215 18.94 3.21 4.58
C HIS A 215 19.36 1.76 4.86
N ALA A 216 19.49 0.92 3.82
CA ALA A 216 19.95 -0.46 3.96
C ALA A 216 21.39 -0.54 4.51
N CYS A 217 22.24 0.45 4.23
CA CYS A 217 23.59 0.58 4.81
C CYS A 217 23.61 1.18 6.23
N GLY A 218 22.46 1.32 6.90
CA GLY A 218 22.35 1.90 8.25
C GLY A 218 22.31 3.44 8.28
N GLY A 219 22.21 4.09 7.12
CA GLY A 219 21.93 5.52 7.04
C GLY A 219 20.52 5.84 7.53
N GLY A 220 20.29 7.12 7.85
CA GLY A 220 18.96 7.61 8.21
C GLY A 220 18.04 7.60 7.00
N GLY A 221 17.05 6.71 6.98
CA GLY A 221 15.98 6.69 5.98
C GLY A 221 15.07 7.91 6.08
N GLY A 222 15.55 9.06 5.58
CA GLY A 222 14.85 10.35 5.60
C GLY A 222 13.96 10.57 4.38
N TYR A 223 13.65 11.85 4.08
CA TYR A 223 12.82 12.24 2.93
C TYR A 223 13.32 11.68 1.60
N ALA A 224 14.64 11.61 1.40
CA ALA A 224 15.25 11.02 0.20
C ALA A 224 15.02 9.50 0.09
N GLY A 225 14.74 8.81 1.21
CA GLY A 225 14.31 7.43 1.23
C GLY A 225 12.92 7.26 0.63
N ASP A 226 11.97 8.12 1.01
CA ASP A 226 10.61 8.11 0.42
C ASP A 226 10.63 8.32 -1.10
N ILE A 227 11.53 9.19 -1.59
CA ILE A 227 11.69 9.42 -3.04
C ILE A 227 12.21 8.19 -3.77
N TRP A 228 13.15 7.45 -3.16
CA TRP A 228 13.62 6.19 -3.70
C TRP A 228 12.49 5.15 -3.77
N SER A 229 11.80 4.95 -2.64
CA SER A 229 10.69 3.99 -2.54
C SER A 229 9.55 4.34 -3.51
N PHE A 230 9.28 5.63 -3.70
CA PHE A 230 8.37 6.15 -4.72
C PHE A 230 8.85 5.84 -6.15
N GLY A 231 10.13 6.02 -6.45
CA GLY A 231 10.72 5.67 -7.75
C GLY A 231 10.52 4.21 -8.11
N LEU A 232 10.79 3.30 -7.15
CA LEU A 232 10.54 1.87 -7.31
C LEU A 232 9.05 1.57 -7.51
N THR A 233 8.19 2.24 -6.73
CA THR A 233 6.73 2.10 -6.82
C THR A 233 6.21 2.45 -8.22
N ILE A 234 6.61 3.60 -8.76
CA ILE A 234 6.16 4.04 -10.09
C ILE A 234 6.74 3.15 -11.20
N LEU A 235 7.99 2.70 -11.06
CA LEU A 235 8.59 1.77 -12.01
C LEU A 235 7.86 0.41 -12.00
N GLU A 236 7.54 -0.13 -10.84
CA GLU A 236 6.76 -1.37 -10.68
C GLU A 236 5.36 -1.24 -11.30
N LEU A 237 4.67 -0.11 -11.08
CA LEU A 237 3.36 0.12 -11.70
C LEU A 237 3.47 0.16 -13.23
N TYR A 238 4.55 0.70 -13.79
CA TYR A 238 4.76 0.74 -15.23
C TYR A 238 5.04 -0.65 -15.84
N THR A 239 5.96 -1.40 -15.23
CA THR A 239 6.38 -2.73 -15.71
C THR A 239 5.31 -3.78 -15.41
N GLY A 240 4.57 -3.63 -14.31
CA GLY A 240 3.63 -4.60 -13.76
C GLY A 240 4.29 -5.67 -12.90
N SER A 241 5.58 -5.52 -12.61
CA SER A 241 6.38 -6.43 -11.78
C SER A 241 7.49 -5.64 -11.11
N PHE A 242 7.85 -6.04 -9.90
CA PHE A 242 8.92 -5.37 -9.18
C PHE A 242 10.24 -5.45 -9.95
N PRO A 243 11.01 -4.34 -10.05
CA PRO A 243 12.12 -4.24 -10.99
C PRO A 243 13.40 -4.98 -10.55
N LEU A 244 13.54 -5.31 -9.26
CA LEU A 244 14.69 -6.05 -8.74
C LEU A 244 14.31 -7.54 -8.60
N VAL A 245 15.14 -8.40 -9.17
CA VAL A 245 14.85 -9.83 -9.37
C VAL A 245 14.52 -10.54 -8.04
N GLU A 246 13.49 -11.38 -8.11
CA GLU A 246 12.96 -12.28 -7.09
C GLU A 246 14.04 -13.11 -6.39
N GLN A 247 14.55 -12.63 -5.26
CA GLN A 247 14.84 -13.52 -4.14
C GLN A 247 14.11 -12.95 -2.94
N GLY A 248 13.01 -13.61 -2.59
CA GLY A 248 12.28 -13.29 -1.38
C GLY A 248 13.25 -13.16 -0.22
N GLN A 249 13.00 -12.17 0.64
CA GLN A 249 13.81 -11.77 1.79
C GLN A 249 14.95 -10.81 1.40
N SER A 250 14.71 -9.51 1.64
CA SER A 250 15.74 -8.46 1.71
C SER A 250 16.64 -8.38 0.48
N ILE A 251 16.38 -7.44 -0.43
CA ILE A 251 17.30 -7.14 -1.55
C ILE A 251 18.71 -6.99 -0.97
N PRO A 252 19.61 -7.95 -1.24
CA PRO A 252 20.98 -7.84 -0.79
C PRO A 252 21.56 -6.55 -1.37
N LEU A 253 22.35 -5.79 -0.61
CA LEU A 253 23.03 -4.59 -1.11
C LEU A 253 23.83 -4.87 -2.41
N THR A 254 24.23 -6.12 -2.62
CA THR A 254 24.84 -6.62 -3.86
C THR A 254 23.97 -6.48 -5.11
N CYS A 255 22.65 -6.32 -4.99
CA CYS A 255 21.77 -6.06 -6.14
C CYS A 255 21.97 -4.68 -6.77
N TYR A 256 22.63 -3.75 -6.09
CA TYR A 256 22.94 -2.43 -6.66
C TYR A 256 24.35 -2.34 -7.23
N SER A 257 25.10 -3.46 -7.27
CA SER A 257 26.44 -3.50 -7.86
C SER A 257 26.43 -3.16 -9.36
N ASP A 258 25.35 -3.53 -10.07
CA ASP A 258 25.16 -3.22 -11.49
C ASP A 258 24.54 -1.84 -11.73
N GLY A 259 24.31 -1.06 -10.66
CA GLY A 259 23.62 0.23 -10.71
C GLY A 259 22.16 0.15 -10.25
N PRO A 260 21.48 1.30 -10.16
CA PRO A 260 20.07 1.35 -9.78
C PRO A 260 19.18 0.79 -10.91
N PRO A 261 17.96 0.31 -10.59
CA PRO A 261 16.99 -0.07 -11.61
C PRO A 261 16.69 1.07 -12.59
N GLU A 262 16.55 0.72 -13.86
CA GLU A 262 16.22 1.68 -14.92
C GLU A 262 14.88 1.33 -15.57
N ALA A 263 14.16 2.35 -16.05
CA ALA A 263 12.98 2.13 -16.87
C ALA A 263 13.39 1.53 -18.23
N PRO A 264 12.59 0.60 -18.80
CA PRO A 264 12.96 -0.08 -20.04
C PRO A 264 13.04 0.90 -21.21
N ALA A 265 13.85 0.57 -22.22
CA ALA A 265 14.07 1.41 -23.40
C ALA A 265 12.79 1.73 -24.20
N THR A 266 11.72 0.96 -24.01
CA THR A 266 10.41 1.20 -24.64
C THR A 266 9.63 2.36 -24.02
N ALA A 267 10.03 2.84 -22.84
CA ALA A 267 9.40 3.99 -22.20
C ALA A 267 9.88 5.32 -22.80
N SER A 268 9.09 6.37 -22.61
CA SER A 268 9.45 7.72 -23.06
C SER A 268 10.78 8.20 -22.44
N PRO A 269 11.52 9.10 -23.13
CA PRO A 269 12.67 9.79 -22.53
C PRO A 269 12.31 10.47 -21.20
N GLU A 270 11.12 11.06 -21.11
CA GLU A 270 10.62 11.77 -19.93
C GLU A 270 10.43 10.82 -18.76
N PHE A 271 9.80 9.65 -18.98
CA PHE A 271 9.62 8.66 -17.92
C PHE A 271 10.96 8.09 -17.44
N ARG A 272 11.86 7.75 -18.37
CA ARG A 272 13.21 7.28 -18.05
C ARG A 272 14.00 8.30 -17.23
N SER A 273 13.93 9.57 -17.63
CA SER A 273 14.51 10.69 -16.87
C SER A 273 13.93 10.78 -15.46
N PHE A 274 12.60 10.71 -15.34
CA PHE A 274 11.90 10.81 -14.05
C PHE A 274 12.30 9.70 -13.08
N VAL A 275 12.29 8.44 -13.54
CA VAL A 275 12.74 7.28 -12.75
C VAL A 275 14.22 7.43 -12.40
N GLY A 276 15.05 7.85 -13.35
CA GLY A 276 16.47 8.11 -13.14
C GLY A 276 16.75 9.19 -12.08
N CYS A 277 15.92 10.23 -11.99
CA CYS A 277 15.99 11.22 -10.92
C CYS A 277 15.66 10.62 -9.54
N CYS A 278 14.64 9.76 -9.46
CA CYS A 278 14.22 9.15 -8.19
C CYS A 278 15.24 8.12 -7.68
N LEU A 279 15.76 7.27 -8.58
CA LEU A 279 16.63 6.14 -8.26
C LEU A 279 18.13 6.50 -8.29
N GLN A 280 18.47 7.71 -7.84
CA GLN A 280 19.88 8.10 -7.65
C GLN A 280 20.49 7.36 -6.46
N MET A 281 21.65 6.73 -6.64
CA MET A 281 22.35 6.05 -5.54
C MET A 281 22.74 7.02 -4.42
N ASN A 282 23.18 8.23 -4.76
CA ASN A 282 23.46 9.28 -3.78
C ASN A 282 22.17 9.98 -3.35
N PRO A 283 21.74 9.90 -2.08
CA PRO A 283 20.51 10.54 -1.60
C PRO A 283 20.52 12.07 -1.78
N ALA A 284 21.69 12.73 -1.74
CA ALA A 284 21.79 14.17 -1.95
C ALA A 284 21.54 14.61 -3.40
N LYS A 285 21.58 13.67 -4.36
CA LYS A 285 21.23 13.93 -5.76
C LYS A 285 19.76 13.65 -6.05
N ARG A 286 19.01 13.04 -5.13
CA ARG A 286 17.57 12.81 -5.30
C ARG A 286 16.84 14.14 -5.12
N PRO A 287 16.03 14.58 -6.09
CA PRO A 287 15.20 15.76 -5.92
C PRO A 287 14.13 15.52 -4.84
N SER A 288 13.68 16.61 -4.23
CA SER A 288 12.52 16.59 -3.32
C SER A 288 11.24 16.26 -4.08
N ALA A 289 10.19 15.84 -3.35
CA ALA A 289 8.88 15.60 -3.96
C ALA A 289 8.31 16.84 -4.66
N VAL A 290 8.60 18.04 -4.15
CA VAL A 290 8.21 19.31 -4.78
C VAL A 290 8.90 19.48 -6.14
N GLN A 291 10.22 19.29 -6.20
CA GLN A 291 10.97 19.39 -7.45
C GLN A 291 10.55 18.33 -8.49
N LEU A 292 10.17 17.12 -8.05
CA LEU A 292 9.69 16.08 -8.94
C LEU A 292 8.31 16.39 -9.55
N MET A 293 7.47 17.18 -8.87
CA MET A 293 6.18 17.61 -9.44
C MET A 293 6.37 18.54 -10.65
N ASP A 294 7.49 19.25 -10.72
CA ASP A 294 7.84 20.12 -11.85
C ASP A 294 8.54 19.37 -13.00
N HIS A 295 8.85 18.09 -12.83
CA HIS A 295 9.53 17.29 -13.86
C HIS A 295 8.65 17.13 -15.12
N PRO A 296 9.21 17.19 -16.34
CA PRO A 296 8.47 17.10 -17.61
C PRO A 296 7.50 15.91 -17.72
N PHE A 297 7.86 14.74 -17.19
CA PHE A 297 6.98 13.57 -17.12
C PHE A 297 5.64 13.86 -16.42
N VAL A 298 5.68 14.62 -15.32
CA VAL A 298 4.49 14.95 -14.52
C VAL A 298 3.72 16.12 -15.15
N THR A 299 4.44 17.15 -15.63
CA THR A 299 3.83 18.39 -16.14
C THR A 299 3.26 18.27 -17.55
N SER A 300 3.88 17.48 -18.43
CA SER A 300 3.40 17.27 -19.81
C SER A 300 2.01 16.62 -19.88
N SER A 301 1.64 15.83 -18.85
CA SER A 301 0.33 15.18 -18.76
C SER A 301 -0.86 16.16 -18.75
N VAL A 302 -0.61 17.42 -18.38
CA VAL A 302 -1.62 18.48 -18.27
C VAL A 302 -1.90 19.16 -19.61
N PHE A 303 -0.92 19.24 -20.52
CA PHE A 303 -1.00 20.10 -21.70
C PHE A 303 -1.53 19.44 -22.97
N SER A 304 -1.64 18.11 -23.04
CA SER A 304 -2.19 17.43 -24.22
C SER A 304 -3.74 17.32 -24.19
N GLN A 305 -4.42 18.42 -23.87
CA GLN A 305 -5.85 18.62 -24.17
C GLN A 305 -5.98 19.76 -25.17
N GLU A 306 -5.59 19.50 -26.41
CA GLU A 306 -6.03 20.22 -27.62
C GLU A 306 -6.31 19.17 -28.68
#